data_AF-A0A3B3HSS7-F1
#
_entry.id   AF-A0A3B3HSS7-F1
#
_cell.length_a   1.000
_cell.length_b   1.000
_cell.length_c   1.000
_cell.angle_alpha   90.00
_cell.angle_beta   90.00
_cell.angle_gamma   90.00
#
_symmetry.space_group_name_H-M   'P 1'
#
loop_
_entity.id
_entity.type
_entity.pdbx_description
1 polymer ?
#
loop_
_entity_poly.entity_id
_entity_poly.type
_entity_poly.pdbx_seq_one_letter_code
_entity_poly.pdbx_strand_id
1 'polypeptide(L)'
;FVCLLLFMALPVSGTKQGADRYVLIPQQTKWMAAQNFCREHHTDLTSLRNHAEYQTVEGVSKGQDVYVGLSRDPWEWSDQTESSLRFWRPTQTVNTAYAEKCVALLSGESGHWRDMDCTVERPFLCSYSELCP
;
A
#
# COMPACT_ATOMS: atom_id res chain seq x y z
N PHE A 1 -9.91 13.99 47.00
CA PHE A 1 -10.22 12.69 47.62
C PHE A 1 -10.72 11.77 46.51
N VAL A 2 -9.79 11.31 45.67
CA VAL A 2 -9.11 10.00 45.79
C VAL A 2 -10.14 8.89 45.58
N CYS A 3 -10.29 8.45 44.32
CA CYS A 3 -10.83 7.14 44.01
C CYS A 3 -9.66 6.32 43.45
N LEU A 4 -8.89 5.77 44.40
CA LEU A 4 -7.83 4.83 44.15
C LEU A 4 -8.45 3.42 44.04
N LEU A 5 -7.97 2.68 43.03
CA LEU A 5 -8.07 1.23 42.86
C LEU A 5 -9.41 0.69 42.36
N LEU A 6 -9.55 0.67 41.04
CA LEU A 6 -9.86 -0.58 40.37
C LEU A 6 -8.73 -0.85 39.39
N PHE A 7 -7.72 -1.60 39.84
CA PHE A 7 -7.02 -2.53 38.97
C PHE A 7 -8.10 -3.50 38.46
N MET A 8 -8.86 -3.07 37.45
CA MET A 8 -9.42 -4.02 36.50
C MET A 8 -8.16 -4.62 35.88
N ALA A 9 -7.74 -5.77 36.39
CA ALA A 9 -7.01 -6.70 35.58
C ALA A 9 -7.91 -6.96 34.37
N LEU A 10 -7.80 -6.09 33.36
CA LEU A 10 -8.10 -6.47 32.00
C LEU A 10 -7.39 -7.81 31.86
N PRO A 11 -8.06 -8.84 31.30
CA PRO A 11 -7.32 -10.03 30.95
C PRO A 11 -6.13 -9.51 30.17
N VAL A 12 -4.92 -9.78 30.65
CA VAL A 12 -3.72 -9.57 29.84
C VAL A 12 -3.94 -10.56 28.72
N SER A 13 -4.69 -10.13 27.69
CA SER A 13 -4.80 -10.82 26.43
C SER A 13 -3.36 -10.95 26.01
N GLY A 14 -2.83 -12.16 26.17
CA GLY A 14 -1.40 -12.40 26.26
C GLY A 14 -0.71 -11.58 25.18
N THR A 15 0.15 -10.65 25.59
CA THR A 15 0.81 -9.77 24.63
C THR A 15 1.64 -10.67 23.74
N LYS A 16 1.18 -10.90 22.51
CA LYS A 16 1.88 -11.77 21.58
C LYS A 16 3.26 -11.14 21.29
N GLN A 17 4.30 -11.92 21.52
CA GLN A 17 5.69 -11.47 21.43
C GLN A 17 6.41 -12.25 20.32
N GLY A 18 7.50 -11.67 19.78
CA GLY A 18 8.27 -12.34 18.72
C GLY A 18 7.43 -12.63 17.48
N ALA A 19 7.42 -13.89 17.03
CA ALA A 19 6.67 -14.34 15.85
C ALA A 19 5.15 -14.40 16.09
N ASP A 20 4.71 -14.59 17.34
CA ASP A 20 3.30 -14.81 17.66
C ASP A 20 2.42 -13.60 17.30
N ARG A 21 3.02 -12.40 17.22
CA ARG A 21 2.33 -11.16 16.83
C ARG A 21 1.93 -11.12 15.34
N TYR A 22 2.47 -12.01 14.52
CA TYR A 22 2.21 -12.05 13.09
C TYR A 22 1.36 -13.28 12.75
N VAL A 23 0.31 -13.08 11.97
CA VAL A 23 -0.57 -14.15 11.52
C VAL A 23 -0.48 -14.22 10.01
N LEU A 24 -0.04 -15.36 9.49
CA LEU A 24 -0.07 -15.65 8.06
C LEU A 24 -1.48 -16.05 7.67
N ILE A 25 -2.11 -15.26 6.80
CA ILE A 25 -3.39 -15.60 6.17
C ILE A 25 -3.07 -16.18 4.79
N PRO A 26 -3.25 -17.50 4.58
CA PRO A 26 -2.85 -18.13 3.33
C PRO A 26 -3.75 -17.78 2.13
N GLN A 27 -4.86 -17.07 2.37
CA GLN A 27 -5.79 -16.63 1.32
C GLN A 27 -5.19 -15.47 0.50
N GLN A 28 -5.22 -15.60 -0.82
CA GLN A 28 -4.81 -14.54 -1.74
C GLN A 28 -5.93 -13.51 -1.92
N THR A 29 -5.60 -12.22 -1.78
CA THR A 29 -6.54 -11.10 -1.94
C THR A 29 -5.80 -9.82 -2.32
N LYS A 30 -6.48 -8.77 -2.82
CA LYS A 30 -5.86 -7.47 -3.18
C LYS A 30 -5.37 -6.72 -1.93
N TRP A 31 -4.36 -5.84 -2.03
CA TRP A 31 -3.83 -5.08 -0.87
C TRP A 31 -4.93 -4.39 -0.03
N MET A 32 -5.86 -3.67 -0.67
CA MET A 32 -6.98 -3.01 0.03
C MET A 32 -7.91 -4.02 0.73
N ALA A 33 -8.17 -5.17 0.10
CA ALA A 33 -9.01 -6.21 0.68
C ALA A 33 -8.27 -6.98 1.79
N ALA A 34 -6.95 -7.17 1.68
CA ALA A 34 -6.09 -7.71 2.74
C ALA A 34 -6.08 -6.77 3.95
N GLN A 35 -5.97 -5.46 3.69
CA GLN A 35 -6.05 -4.43 4.71
C GLN A 35 -7.41 -4.44 5.42
N ASN A 36 -8.51 -4.47 4.66
CA ASN A 36 -9.85 -4.54 5.22
C ASN A 36 -10.06 -5.80 6.04
N PHE A 37 -9.65 -6.97 5.52
CA PHE A 37 -9.72 -8.24 6.23
C PHE A 37 -8.92 -8.18 7.55
N CYS A 38 -7.69 -7.65 7.51
CA CYS A 38 -6.87 -7.49 8.70
C CYS A 38 -7.50 -6.54 9.72
N ARG A 39 -8.24 -5.51 9.29
CA ARG A 39 -8.96 -4.60 10.20
C ARG A 39 -10.26 -5.20 10.74
N GLU A 40 -10.88 -6.11 10.00
CA GLU A 40 -12.10 -6.80 10.42
C GLU A 40 -11.82 -7.93 11.42
N HIS A 41 -10.75 -8.70 11.20
CA HIS A 41 -10.45 -9.90 12.00
C HIS A 41 -9.22 -9.77 12.91
N HIS A 42 -8.37 -8.77 12.68
CA HIS A 42 -7.11 -8.54 13.39
C HIS A 42 -6.91 -7.04 13.70
N THR A 43 -5.69 -6.51 13.58
CA THR A 43 -5.39 -5.07 13.76
C THR A 43 -5.28 -4.34 12.42
N ASP A 44 -4.26 -4.65 11.60
CA ASP A 44 -4.04 -4.09 10.25
C ASP A 44 -2.97 -4.96 9.54
N LEU A 45 -2.63 -4.66 8.29
CA LEU A 45 -1.45 -5.23 7.63
C LEU A 45 -0.17 -4.86 8.41
N THR A 46 0.79 -5.79 8.44
CA THR A 46 2.01 -5.64 9.24
C THR A 46 2.90 -4.51 8.74
N SER A 47 3.32 -3.61 9.64
CA SER A 47 4.39 -2.66 9.36
C SER A 47 5.76 -3.27 9.66
N LEU A 48 6.77 -2.93 8.85
CA LEU A 48 8.15 -3.37 9.01
C LEU A 48 9.02 -2.15 9.38
N ARG A 49 9.26 -1.92 10.67
CA ARG A 49 9.89 -0.69 11.18
C ARG A 49 11.38 -0.84 11.47
N ASN A 50 11.87 -2.08 11.53
CA ASN A 50 13.28 -2.39 11.77
C ASN A 50 13.64 -3.79 11.24
N HIS A 51 14.94 -4.12 11.24
CA HIS A 51 15.46 -5.37 10.71
C HIS A 51 14.98 -6.62 11.46
N ALA A 52 14.80 -6.53 12.78
CA ALA A 52 14.32 -7.66 13.59
C ALA A 52 12.86 -8.00 13.27
N GLU A 53 12.02 -6.99 13.03
CA GLU A 53 10.64 -7.18 12.55
C GLU A 53 10.63 -7.83 11.16
N TYR A 54 11.51 -7.42 10.25
CA TYR A 54 11.67 -8.05 8.93
C TYR A 54 12.02 -9.53 9.03
N GLN A 55 13.08 -9.89 9.77
CA GLN A 55 13.52 -11.29 9.93
C GLN A 55 12.41 -12.16 10.55
N THR A 56 11.65 -11.61 11.49
CA THR A 56 10.54 -12.33 12.11
C THR A 56 9.41 -12.59 11.12
N VAL A 57 9.04 -11.57 10.34
CA VAL A 57 7.98 -11.69 9.32
C VAL A 57 8.41 -12.63 8.18
N GLU A 58 9.69 -12.60 7.79
CA GLU A 58 10.28 -13.54 6.84
C GLU A 58 10.12 -14.99 7.32
N GLY A 59 10.45 -15.28 8.57
CA GLY A 59 10.24 -16.62 9.15
C GLY A 59 8.76 -17.04 9.18
N VAL A 60 7.85 -16.13 9.55
CA VAL A 60 6.40 -16.40 9.61
C VAL A 60 5.78 -16.58 8.23
N SER A 61 6.31 -15.90 7.21
CA SER A 61 5.85 -16.02 5.83
C SER A 61 6.05 -17.43 5.26
N LYS A 62 6.92 -18.25 5.88
CA LYS A 62 7.27 -19.61 5.40
C LYS A 62 7.71 -19.61 3.93
N GLY A 63 8.40 -18.54 3.52
CA GLY A 63 8.83 -18.36 2.13
C GLY A 63 7.72 -17.96 1.16
N GLN A 64 6.58 -17.49 1.65
CA GLN A 64 5.48 -16.97 0.82
C GLN A 64 5.60 -15.45 0.63
N ASP A 65 5.23 -14.96 -0.55
CA ASP A 65 5.06 -13.52 -0.81
C ASP A 65 3.81 -13.01 -0.07
N VAL A 66 3.97 -12.00 0.79
CA VAL A 66 2.91 -11.46 1.66
C VAL A 66 2.80 -9.94 1.56
N TYR A 67 1.56 -9.42 1.63
CA TYR A 67 1.34 -7.98 1.73
C TYR A 67 1.74 -7.43 3.11
N VAL A 68 2.38 -6.24 3.10
CA VAL A 68 2.72 -5.46 4.30
C VAL A 68 2.06 -4.09 4.23
N GLY A 69 1.94 -3.41 5.38
CA GLY A 69 1.09 -2.23 5.58
C GLY A 69 1.62 -0.91 5.01
N LEU A 70 2.72 -0.92 4.24
CA LEU A 70 3.22 0.29 3.58
C LEU A 70 2.42 0.57 2.29
N SER A 71 1.82 1.76 2.17
CA SER A 71 1.22 2.27 0.93
C SER A 71 1.53 3.76 0.73
N ARG A 72 1.64 4.23 -0.53
CA ARG A 72 1.57 5.66 -0.91
C ARG A 72 1.40 5.82 -2.43
N ASP A 73 0.43 6.60 -2.91
CA ASP A 73 0.60 7.44 -4.10
C ASP A 73 -0.55 8.47 -4.30
N PRO A 74 -0.29 9.80 -4.39
CA PRO A 74 -1.31 10.84 -4.65
C PRO A 74 -1.66 11.01 -6.15
N TRP A 75 -1.20 10.10 -7.00
CA TRP A 75 -1.50 10.12 -8.43
C TRP A 75 -2.82 9.42 -8.72
N GLU A 76 -3.78 10.19 -9.21
CA GLU A 76 -5.09 9.74 -9.65
C GLU A 76 -5.13 9.64 -11.17
N TRP A 77 -5.80 8.61 -11.68
CA TRP A 77 -6.13 8.56 -13.10
C TRP A 77 -7.18 9.62 -13.41
N SER A 78 -7.10 10.26 -14.58
CA SER A 78 -8.05 11.31 -14.97
C SER A 78 -9.50 10.82 -15.08
N ASP A 79 -9.70 9.51 -15.23
CA ASP A 79 -11.00 8.84 -15.23
C ASP A 79 -11.46 8.39 -13.82
N GLN A 80 -10.69 8.75 -12.78
CA GLN A 80 -10.94 8.42 -11.37
C GLN A 80 -10.88 6.92 -11.06
N THR A 81 -10.32 6.11 -11.95
CA THR A 81 -10.15 4.68 -11.66
C THR A 81 -9.09 4.45 -10.60
N GLU A 82 -9.38 3.54 -9.67
CA GLU A 82 -8.43 3.11 -8.65
C GLU A 82 -7.48 2.06 -9.23
N SER A 83 -6.17 2.34 -9.20
CA SER A 83 -5.15 1.38 -9.61
C SER A 83 -3.90 1.56 -8.76
N SER A 84 -3.28 0.46 -8.37
CA SER A 84 -2.00 0.44 -7.67
C SER A 84 -0.80 0.26 -8.62
N LEU A 85 -1.03 0.09 -9.93
CA LEU A 85 0.05 -0.07 -10.90
C LEU A 85 0.81 1.25 -11.03
N ARG A 86 2.13 1.21 -10.84
CA ARG A 86 3.02 2.35 -11.02
C ARG A 86 4.24 1.89 -11.77
N PHE A 87 4.40 2.37 -13.01
CA PHE A 87 5.53 2.01 -13.86
C PHE A 87 6.46 3.21 -14.07
N TRP A 88 6.72 3.96 -13.00
CA TRP A 88 7.62 5.12 -13.01
C TRP A 88 9.03 4.76 -13.44
N ARG A 89 9.68 5.65 -14.18
CA ARG A 89 11.11 5.56 -14.45
C ARG A 89 11.90 5.39 -13.14
N PRO A 90 12.89 4.48 -13.05
CA PRO A 90 13.61 4.21 -11.80
C PRO A 90 14.29 5.44 -11.16
N THR A 91 14.70 6.42 -11.96
CA THR A 91 15.33 7.67 -11.48
C THR A 91 14.33 8.80 -11.23
N GLN A 92 13.04 8.54 -11.39
CA GLN A 92 12.00 9.54 -11.17
C GLN A 92 11.82 9.76 -9.67
N THR A 93 12.06 10.98 -9.22
CA THR A 93 11.56 11.42 -7.92
C THR A 93 10.07 11.70 -8.08
N VAL A 94 9.22 10.88 -7.46
CA VAL A 94 7.76 11.10 -7.46
C VAL A 94 7.49 12.40 -6.71
N ASN A 95 7.28 13.49 -7.44
CA ASN A 95 7.05 14.79 -6.85
C ASN A 95 5.59 14.87 -6.38
N THR A 96 5.39 14.92 -5.08
CA THR A 96 4.06 15.03 -4.45
C THR A 96 3.65 16.47 -4.18
N ALA A 97 4.41 17.46 -4.66
CA ALA A 97 4.01 18.86 -4.58
C ALA A 97 2.86 19.14 -5.55
N TYR A 98 1.92 20.01 -5.16
CA TYR A 98 0.73 20.46 -5.92
C TYR A 98 1.06 21.29 -7.18
N ALA A 99 2.15 20.97 -7.87
CA ALA A 99 2.42 21.49 -9.19
C ALA A 99 1.62 20.66 -10.21
N GLU A 100 0.93 21.31 -11.14
CA GLU A 100 0.21 20.64 -12.22
C GLU A 100 1.21 19.86 -13.09
N LYS A 101 1.34 18.56 -12.79
CA LYS A 101 2.22 17.64 -13.50
C LYS A 101 1.36 16.54 -14.13
N CYS A 102 1.61 16.28 -15.40
CA CYS A 102 0.95 15.25 -16.20
C CYS A 102 1.91 14.08 -16.42
N VAL A 103 1.42 12.91 -16.81
CA VAL A 103 2.24 11.71 -17.02
C VAL A 103 2.29 11.32 -18.49
N ALA A 104 3.46 10.94 -18.99
CA ALA A 104 3.58 10.31 -20.30
C ALA A 104 4.38 9.01 -20.26
N LEU A 105 4.04 8.12 -21.18
CA LEU A 105 4.76 6.89 -21.48
C LEU A 105 6.01 7.20 -22.32
N LEU A 106 7.17 6.69 -21.89
CA LEU A 106 8.43 6.85 -22.61
C LEU A 106 8.72 5.62 -23.48
N SER A 107 8.55 5.77 -24.80
CA SER A 107 8.81 4.68 -25.76
C SER A 107 10.26 4.17 -25.71
N GLY A 108 11.23 5.06 -25.50
CA GLY A 108 12.66 4.71 -25.41
C GLY A 108 13.09 4.10 -24.07
N GLU A 109 12.22 4.09 -23.07
CA GLU A 109 12.52 3.55 -21.74
C GLU A 109 11.57 2.39 -21.43
N SER A 110 11.31 1.52 -22.41
CA SER A 110 10.45 0.33 -22.26
C SER A 110 9.04 0.64 -21.76
N GLY A 111 8.53 1.86 -22.01
CA GLY A 111 7.20 2.28 -21.58
C GLY A 111 7.11 2.79 -20.16
N HIS A 112 8.24 3.03 -19.47
CA HIS A 112 8.22 3.67 -18.15
C HIS A 112 7.62 5.08 -18.19
N TRP A 113 7.04 5.49 -17.07
CA TRP A 113 6.31 6.72 -16.91
C TRP A 113 7.22 7.83 -16.41
N ARG A 114 6.96 9.05 -16.86
CA ARG A 114 7.61 10.25 -16.36
C ARG A 114 6.60 11.36 -16.17
N ASP A 115 6.76 12.13 -15.11
CA ASP A 115 6.02 13.37 -14.93
C ASP A 115 6.54 14.43 -15.91
N MET A 116 5.64 15.29 -16.38
CA MET A 116 5.94 16.32 -17.35
C MET A 116 5.08 17.56 -17.09
N ASP A 117 5.49 18.67 -17.70
CA ASP A 117 4.68 19.87 -17.78
C ASP A 117 3.46 19.61 -18.68
N CYS A 118 2.26 19.85 -18.14
CA CYS A 118 0.99 19.61 -18.82
C CYS A 118 0.79 20.51 -20.05
N THR A 119 1.52 21.62 -20.17
CA THR A 119 1.41 22.56 -21.31
C THR A 119 2.11 22.06 -22.58
N VAL A 120 2.88 20.98 -22.47
CA VAL A 120 3.69 20.46 -23.57
C VAL A 120 2.86 19.54 -24.45
N GLU A 121 2.69 19.90 -25.73
CA GLU A 121 1.91 19.12 -26.70
C GLU A 121 2.54 17.74 -27.00
N ARG A 122 1.70 16.69 -26.99
CA ARG A 122 2.10 15.29 -27.25
C ARG A 122 0.97 14.46 -27.88
N PRO A 123 1.30 13.39 -28.63
CA PRO A 123 0.31 12.37 -28.99
C PRO A 123 -0.28 11.69 -27.75
N PHE A 124 -1.55 11.26 -27.84
CA PHE A 124 -2.31 10.67 -26.72
C PHE A 124 -3.12 9.44 -27.15
N LEU A 125 -3.57 8.66 -26.16
CA LEU A 125 -4.41 7.48 -26.34
C LEU A 125 -5.70 7.66 -25.54
N CYS A 126 -6.84 7.33 -26.16
CA CYS A 126 -8.14 7.34 -25.50
C CYS A 126 -8.58 5.90 -25.19
N SER A 127 -9.25 5.70 -24.06
CA SER A 127 -10.02 4.50 -23.79
C SER A 127 -11.49 4.72 -24.17
N TYR A 128 -12.18 3.67 -24.58
CA TYR A 128 -13.63 3.63 -24.60
C TYR A 128 -14.08 2.96 -23.31
N SER A 129 -14.97 3.59 -22.55
CA SER A 129 -15.74 2.86 -21.57
C SER A 129 -16.80 2.06 -22.33
N GLU A 130 -16.91 0.77 -22.05
CA GLU A 130 -18.17 0.06 -22.30
C GLU A 130 -19.21 0.73 -21.39
N LEU A 131 -19.92 1.71 -21.94
CA LEU A 131 -21.23 2.08 -21.39
C LEU A 131 -22.07 0.81 -21.51
N CYS A 132 -22.31 0.16 -20.39
CA CYS A 132 -23.45 -0.73 -20.27
C CYS A 132 -24.46 -0.12 -19.29
N PRO A 133 -25.76 -0.33 -19.56
CA PRO A 133 -26.84 0.65 -19.44
C PRO A 133 -27.21 1.06 -18.02
#